data_AF-A0A2V7KBR6-F1
#
_entry.id   AF-A0A2V7KBR6-F1
#
_cell.length_a   1.000
_cell.length_b   1.000
_cell.length_c   1.000
_cell.angle_alpha   90.00
_cell.angle_beta   90.00
_cell.angle_gamma   90.00
#
_symmetry.space_group_name_H-M   'P 1'
#
loop_
_entity.id
_entity.type
_entity.pdbx_description
1 polymer ?
#
loop_
_entity_poly.entity_id
_entity_poly.type
_entity_poly.pdbx_seq_one_letter_code
_entity_poly.pdbx_strand_id
1 'polypeptide(L)'
;ATELAGGHAENALPQSASATVNCRMLPGTPWEEVQRTLVRVVDDTAVKVTVVTAATPSPLAALQPDVMSAIEQVTTRLWHIPVIPVMETGATDGLYLRNAGIPVYGVSGVFVDINDIRAHGRDERIGVQDYYDGAEYIYQLVRVVSSAPR
;
A
#
# COMPACT_ATOMS: atom_id res chain seq x y z
N ALA A 1 13.39 11.62 1.03
CA ALA A 1 12.50 12.27 0.05
C ALA A 1 12.27 11.28 -1.09
N THR A 2 11.08 11.26 -1.66
CA THR A 2 10.75 10.45 -2.84
C THR A 2 10.97 11.21 -4.15
N GLU A 3 11.08 12.53 -4.08
CA GLU A 3 11.42 13.41 -5.20
C GLU A 3 12.24 14.58 -4.67
N LEU A 4 13.26 15.03 -5.41
CA LEU A 4 14.11 16.16 -5.07
C LEU A 4 14.30 17.03 -6.32
N ALA A 5 14.25 18.35 -6.16
CA ALA A 5 14.59 19.30 -7.21
C ALA A 5 15.34 20.51 -6.63
N GLY A 6 16.32 21.04 -7.38
CA GLY A 6 17.07 22.23 -6.99
C GLY A 6 18.30 22.46 -7.86
N GLY A 7 18.50 23.72 -8.25
CA GLY A 7 19.63 24.13 -9.11
C GLY A 7 19.48 23.71 -10.57
N HIS A 8 20.25 24.35 -11.45
CA HIS A 8 20.24 24.06 -12.89
C HIS A 8 21.63 24.13 -13.54
N ALA A 9 22.67 24.51 -12.78
CA ALA A 9 24.04 24.64 -13.26
C ALA A 9 25.04 24.40 -12.11
N GLU A 10 26.21 23.86 -12.43
CA GLU A 10 27.28 23.51 -11.47
C GLU A 10 27.94 24.72 -10.81
N ASN A 11 27.83 25.90 -11.43
CA ASN A 11 28.47 27.14 -10.98
C ASN A 11 27.46 28.22 -10.52
N ALA A 12 26.19 27.87 -10.34
CA ALA A 12 25.15 28.80 -9.91
C ALA A 12 24.48 28.33 -8.61
N LEU A 13 24.33 29.24 -7.64
CA LEU A 13 23.59 28.96 -6.41
C LEU A 13 22.08 28.83 -6.70
N PRO A 14 21.42 27.74 -6.27
CA PRO A 14 19.99 27.56 -6.47
C PRO A 14 19.19 28.61 -5.69
N GLN A 15 18.18 29.20 -6.33
CA GLN A 15 17.25 30.13 -5.68
C GLN A 15 16.19 29.40 -4.83
N SER A 16 15.96 28.11 -5.11
CA SER A 16 15.02 27.26 -4.36
C SER A 16 15.43 25.80 -4.47
N ALA A 17 15.08 25.02 -3.46
CA ALA A 17 15.08 23.58 -3.49
C ALA A 17 13.75 23.04 -2.96
N SER A 18 13.28 21.92 -3.49
CA SER A 18 12.09 21.23 -3.02
C SER A 18 12.40 19.75 -2.77
N ALA A 19 11.69 19.19 -1.81
CA ALA A 19 11.72 17.78 -1.48
C ALA A 19 10.31 17.29 -1.23
N THR A 20 9.90 16.25 -1.96
CA THR A 20 8.64 15.54 -1.68
C THR A 20 8.92 14.43 -0.68
N VAL A 21 8.17 14.42 0.41
CA VAL A 21 8.24 13.35 1.43
C VAL A 21 6.95 12.58 1.39
N ASN A 22 7.03 11.28 1.07
CA ASN A 22 5.90 10.38 1.15
C ASN A 22 5.73 9.90 2.60
N CYS A 23 4.57 10.16 3.20
CA CYS A 23 4.24 9.75 4.56
C CYS A 23 3.24 8.58 4.53
N ARG A 24 3.66 7.40 4.99
CA ARG A 24 2.78 6.25 5.21
C ARG A 24 2.28 6.29 6.64
N MET A 25 1.05 6.79 6.82
CA MET A 25 0.45 7.00 8.14
C MET A 25 -0.34 5.78 8.58
N LEU A 26 -0.31 5.49 9.88
CA LEU A 26 -1.16 4.46 10.45
C LEU A 26 -2.63 4.90 10.39
N PRO A 27 -3.58 3.95 10.25
CA PRO A 27 -5.00 4.24 10.40
C PRO A 27 -5.29 4.96 11.72
N GLY A 28 -6.13 6.00 11.65
CA GLY A 28 -6.50 6.80 12.81
C GLY A 28 -5.58 7.99 13.10
N THR A 29 -4.42 8.12 12.43
CA THR A 29 -3.58 9.32 12.53
C THR A 29 -4.05 10.39 11.52
N PRO A 30 -4.50 11.58 11.96
CA PRO A 30 -4.84 12.68 11.06
C PRO A 30 -3.61 13.22 10.33
N TRP A 31 -3.72 13.52 9.03
CA TRP A 31 -2.60 14.04 8.25
C TRP A 31 -2.11 15.40 8.76
N GLU A 32 -3.01 16.18 9.37
CA GLU A 32 -2.73 17.47 10.01
C GLU A 32 -1.76 17.32 11.18
N GLU A 33 -1.82 16.22 11.92
CA GLU A 33 -0.88 15.94 13.02
C GLU A 33 0.53 15.64 12.51
N VAL A 34 0.62 14.90 11.40
CA VAL A 34 1.91 14.64 10.74
C VAL A 34 2.48 15.92 10.16
N GLN A 35 1.67 16.75 9.50
CA GLN A 35 2.12 18.05 9.02
C GLN A 35 2.62 18.95 10.15
N ARG A 36 1.87 19.06 11.26
CA ARG A 36 2.30 19.84 12.44
C ARG A 36 3.63 19.32 13.00
N THR A 37 3.80 18.00 13.03
CA THR A 37 5.04 17.37 13.49
C THR A 37 6.21 17.72 12.57
N LEU A 38 6.03 17.65 11.25
CA LEU A 38 7.04 18.03 10.28
C LEU A 38 7.44 19.51 10.41
N VAL A 39 6.46 20.41 10.49
CA VAL A 39 6.70 21.85 10.69
C VAL A 39 7.51 22.10 11.96
N ARG A 40 7.12 21.45 13.07
CA ARG A 40 7.82 21.58 14.36
C ARG A 40 9.26 21.06 14.31
N VAL A 41 9.51 19.95 13.62
CA VAL A 41 10.85 19.32 13.58
C VAL A 41 11.79 20.07 12.63
N VAL A 42 11.25 20.62 11.53
CA VAL A 42 12.04 21.44 10.61
C VAL A 42 12.52 22.72 11.29
N ASP A 43 11.66 23.36 12.08
CA ASP A 43 11.99 24.52 12.93
C ASP A 43 12.75 25.66 12.18
N ASP A 44 12.43 25.83 10.90
CA ASP A 44 13.05 26.84 10.03
C ASP A 44 11.94 27.61 9.29
N THR A 45 11.85 28.91 9.55
CA THR A 45 10.83 29.79 8.95
C THR A 45 11.08 30.07 7.47
N ALA A 46 12.28 29.80 6.94
CA ALA A 46 12.57 29.85 5.52
C ALA A 46 12.02 28.63 4.75
N VAL A 47 11.65 27.55 5.46
CA VAL A 47 11.11 26.33 4.86
C VAL A 47 9.59 26.31 4.94
N LYS A 48 8.95 26.25 3.76
CA LYS A 48 7.49 26.09 3.67
C LYS A 48 7.11 24.62 3.50
N VAL A 49 6.32 24.10 4.43
CA VAL A 49 5.75 22.74 4.34
C VAL A 49 4.31 22.79 3.82
N THR A 50 4.07 22.20 2.65
CA THR A 50 2.74 22.11 2.02
C THR A 50 2.33 20.67 1.78
N VAL A 51 1.02 20.41 1.85
CA VAL A 51 0.44 19.11 1.49
C VAL A 51 0.21 19.07 -0.02
N VAL A 52 0.78 18.07 -0.69
CA VAL A 52 0.54 17.81 -2.12
C VAL A 52 -0.76 17.04 -2.30
N THR A 53 -0.93 15.95 -1.56
CA THR A 53 -2.12 15.10 -1.56
C THR A 53 -2.55 14.85 -0.13
N ALA A 54 -3.77 15.29 0.22
CA ALA A 54 -4.34 15.00 1.54
C ALA A 54 -4.73 13.53 1.63
N ALA A 55 -4.38 12.87 2.73
CA ALA A 55 -4.82 11.51 2.96
C ALA A 55 -6.32 11.48 3.23
N THR A 56 -7.02 10.54 2.60
CA THR A 56 -8.43 10.28 2.89
C THR A 56 -8.51 9.22 3.99
N PRO A 57 -9.06 9.55 5.17
CA PRO A 57 -9.25 8.56 6.23
C PRO A 57 -10.14 7.41 5.75
N SER A 58 -9.85 6.21 6.23
CA SER A 58 -10.66 5.03 5.93
C SER A 58 -10.61 4.06 7.10
N PRO A 59 -11.75 3.46 7.49
CA PRO A 59 -11.77 2.46 8.55
C PRO A 59 -11.04 1.18 8.11
N LEU A 60 -10.59 0.41 9.09
CA LEU A 60 -10.11 -0.96 8.85
C LEU A 60 -11.29 -1.88 8.54
N ALA A 61 -11.10 -2.80 7.60
CA ALA A 61 -12.05 -3.89 7.41
C ALA A 61 -11.84 -4.94 8.52
N ALA A 62 -12.92 -5.34 9.19
CA ALA A 62 -12.87 -6.49 10.10
C ALA A 62 -12.55 -7.76 9.31
N LEU A 63 -11.76 -8.68 9.87
CA LEU A 63 -11.49 -9.98 9.24
C LEU A 63 -12.74 -10.86 9.35
N GLN A 64 -13.49 -10.99 8.25
CA GLN A 64 -14.71 -11.78 8.24
C GLN A 64 -14.37 -13.28 8.18
N PRO A 65 -14.96 -14.14 9.04
CA PRO A 65 -14.60 -15.56 9.12
C PRO A 65 -14.80 -16.34 7.83
N ASP A 66 -15.84 -16.03 7.05
CA ASP A 66 -16.15 -16.67 5.77
C ASP A 66 -15.09 -16.34 4.70
N VAL A 67 -14.70 -15.07 4.59
CA VAL A 67 -13.64 -14.63 3.69
C VAL A 67 -12.29 -15.24 4.09
N MET A 68 -11.95 -15.20 5.37
CA MET A 68 -10.72 -15.79 5.89
C MET A 68 -10.66 -17.30 5.64
N SER A 69 -11.76 -18.01 5.90
CA SER A 69 -11.84 -19.45 5.66
C SER A 69 -11.66 -19.80 4.18
N ALA A 70 -12.23 -19.01 3.27
CA ALA A 70 -12.03 -19.20 1.82
C ALA A 70 -10.57 -18.99 1.41
N ILE A 71 -9.93 -17.93 1.92
CA ILE A 71 -8.50 -17.64 1.68
C ILE A 71 -7.63 -18.79 2.19
N GLU A 72 -7.86 -19.25 3.43
CA GLU A 72 -7.12 -20.36 4.06
C GLU A 72 -7.29 -21.67 3.29
N GLN A 73 -8.52 -21.99 2.87
CA GLN A 73 -8.83 -23.21 2.13
C GLN A 73 -8.07 -23.27 0.79
N VAL A 74 -8.10 -22.19 0.00
CA VAL A 74 -7.43 -22.15 -1.30
C VAL A 74 -5.91 -22.13 -1.12
N THR A 75 -5.40 -21.36 -0.15
CA THR A 75 -3.96 -21.29 0.15
C THR A 75 -3.42 -22.66 0.57
N THR A 76 -4.14 -23.37 1.45
CA THR A 76 -3.75 -24.72 1.90
C THR A 76 -3.75 -25.72 0.74
N ARG A 77 -4.72 -25.60 -0.18
CA ARG A 77 -4.82 -26.48 -1.35
C ARG A 77 -3.65 -26.31 -2.31
N LEU A 78 -3.24 -25.07 -2.58
CA LEU A 78 -2.21 -24.78 -3.59
C LEU A 78 -0.79 -24.90 -3.02
N TRP A 79 -0.56 -24.46 -1.78
CA TRP A 79 0.81 -24.33 -1.26
C TRP A 79 1.05 -24.93 0.13
N HIS A 80 0.01 -25.32 0.87
CA HIS A 80 0.15 -25.90 2.23
C HIS A 80 0.90 -25.00 3.23
N ILE A 81 0.69 -23.67 3.14
CA ILE A 81 1.31 -22.66 4.00
C ILE A 81 0.27 -21.92 4.87
N PRO A 82 0.68 -21.34 6.02
CA PRO A 82 -0.23 -20.55 6.85
C PRO A 82 -0.60 -19.21 6.19
N VAL A 83 -1.81 -18.74 6.48
CA VAL A 83 -2.26 -17.38 6.12
C VAL A 83 -2.04 -16.46 7.32
N ILE A 84 -1.34 -15.34 7.09
CA ILE A 84 -1.08 -14.33 8.11
C ILE A 84 -1.63 -12.99 7.60
N PRO A 85 -2.70 -12.44 8.19
CA PRO A 85 -3.18 -11.11 7.85
C PRO A 85 -2.12 -10.06 8.17
N VAL A 86 -1.83 -9.18 7.21
CA VAL A 86 -0.88 -8.08 7.37
C VAL A 86 -1.53 -6.78 6.94
N MET A 87 -1.10 -5.67 7.57
CA MET A 87 -1.41 -4.33 7.08
C MET A 87 -0.32 -3.91 6.10
N GLU A 88 -0.68 -3.79 4.83
CA GLU A 88 0.24 -3.30 3.81
C GLU A 88 0.58 -1.82 4.08
N THR A 89 1.85 -1.44 3.92
CA THR A 89 2.31 -0.05 4.01
C THR A 89 2.07 0.73 2.70
N GLY A 90 1.65 0.03 1.65
CA GLY A 90 1.27 0.57 0.35
C GLY A 90 -0.07 1.30 0.37
N ALA A 91 -0.58 1.61 -0.82
CA ALA A 91 -1.89 2.24 -0.99
C ALA A 91 -2.70 1.43 -2.02
N THR A 92 -4.00 1.32 -1.78
CA THR A 92 -4.95 0.68 -2.69
C THR A 92 -6.22 1.51 -2.76
N ASP A 93 -7.00 1.32 -3.83
CA ASP A 93 -8.33 1.93 -3.96
C ASP A 93 -9.36 1.38 -2.96
N GLY A 94 -8.97 0.40 -2.14
CA GLY A 94 -9.82 -0.19 -1.10
C GLY A 94 -10.34 0.83 -0.08
N LEU A 95 -9.68 1.98 0.08
CA LEU A 95 -10.15 3.05 0.96
C LEU A 95 -11.53 3.59 0.54
N TYR A 96 -11.77 3.70 -0.76
CA TYR A 96 -13.03 4.24 -1.31
C TYR A 96 -14.17 3.25 -1.08
N LEU A 97 -13.91 1.96 -1.31
CA LEU A 97 -14.88 0.90 -1.06
C LEU A 97 -15.21 0.76 0.43
N ARG A 98 -14.21 0.80 1.32
CA ARG A 98 -14.45 0.75 2.78
C ARG A 98 -15.23 1.96 3.28
N ASN A 99 -14.98 3.15 2.73
CA ASN A 99 -15.76 4.34 3.04
C ASN A 99 -17.21 4.25 2.51
N ALA A 100 -17.46 3.44 1.49
CA ALA A 100 -18.80 3.11 1.01
C ALA A 100 -19.45 1.92 1.76
N GLY A 101 -18.81 1.40 2.82
CA GLY A 101 -19.32 0.27 3.62
C GLY A 101 -19.01 -1.12 3.05
N ILE A 102 -18.17 -1.21 2.01
CA ILE A 102 -17.78 -2.48 1.41
C ILE A 102 -16.42 -2.91 2.00
N PRO A 103 -16.35 -4.01 2.76
CA PRO A 103 -15.08 -4.52 3.28
C PRO A 103 -14.18 -4.97 2.13
N VAL A 104 -12.87 -4.70 2.25
CA VAL A 104 -11.88 -5.03 1.21
C VAL A 104 -10.70 -5.74 1.83
N TYR A 105 -10.29 -6.84 1.19
CA TYR A 105 -9.15 -7.67 1.56
C TYR A 105 -8.21 -7.76 0.36
N GLY A 106 -6.94 -7.41 0.55
CA GLY A 106 -5.91 -7.48 -0.50
C GLY A 106 -5.28 -8.86 -0.54
N VAL A 107 -5.55 -9.63 -1.59
CA VAL A 107 -4.91 -10.93 -1.87
C VAL A 107 -4.66 -11.06 -3.36
N SER A 108 -3.47 -11.54 -3.75
CA SER A 108 -3.08 -11.70 -5.16
C SER A 108 -2.72 -13.14 -5.52
N GLY A 109 -2.24 -13.93 -4.56
CA GLY A 109 -1.62 -15.24 -4.82
C GLY A 109 -0.27 -15.16 -5.54
N VAL A 110 0.24 -13.94 -5.78
CA VAL A 110 1.55 -13.72 -6.42
C VAL A 110 2.60 -13.66 -5.33
N PHE A 111 3.55 -14.59 -5.39
CA PHE A 111 4.67 -14.64 -4.46
C PHE A 111 5.75 -13.67 -4.91
N VAL A 112 6.32 -12.95 -3.97
CA VAL A 112 7.42 -12.01 -4.22
C VAL A 112 8.51 -12.30 -3.20
N ASP A 113 9.76 -12.32 -3.66
CA ASP A 113 10.91 -12.40 -2.76
C ASP A 113 10.97 -11.13 -1.91
N ILE A 114 10.96 -11.29 -0.59
CA ILE A 114 11.04 -10.18 0.37
C ILE A 114 12.31 -9.34 0.21
N ASN A 115 13.36 -9.90 -0.41
CA ASN A 115 14.61 -9.22 -0.71
C ASN A 115 14.63 -8.58 -2.11
N ASP A 116 13.58 -8.73 -2.92
CA ASP A 116 13.49 -8.20 -4.28
C ASP A 116 12.15 -7.47 -4.54
N ILE A 117 11.73 -6.60 -3.61
CA ILE A 117 10.54 -5.76 -3.78
C ILE A 117 10.86 -4.59 -4.72
N ARG A 118 10.28 -4.63 -5.93
CA ARG A 118 10.57 -3.68 -7.03
C ARG A 118 9.41 -2.77 -7.42
N ALA A 119 8.29 -2.79 -6.71
CA ALA A 119 7.15 -1.93 -7.02
C ALA A 119 7.60 -0.44 -7.06
N HIS A 120 7.32 0.25 -8.16
CA HIS A 120 7.78 1.62 -8.44
C HIS A 120 9.32 1.81 -8.50
N GLY A 121 10.06 0.71 -8.67
CA GLY A 121 11.51 0.69 -8.74
C GLY A 121 12.06 0.42 -10.15
N ARG A 122 13.39 0.37 -10.27
CA ARG A 122 14.04 0.01 -11.53
C ARG A 122 13.81 -1.47 -11.87
N ASP A 123 13.46 -1.73 -13.12
CA ASP A 123 13.20 -3.07 -13.66
C ASP A 123 12.11 -3.83 -12.87
N GLU A 124 11.02 -3.14 -12.52
CA GLU A 124 9.83 -3.73 -11.91
C GLU A 124 9.34 -4.96 -12.72
N ARG A 125 9.16 -6.08 -12.03
CA ARG A 125 8.80 -7.36 -12.62
C ARG A 125 8.24 -8.32 -11.58
N ILE A 126 7.63 -9.38 -12.07
CA ILE A 126 7.20 -10.56 -11.31
C ILE A 126 7.70 -11.81 -12.03
N GLY A 127 7.80 -12.94 -11.32
CA GLY A 127 8.14 -14.22 -11.94
C GLY A 127 6.99 -14.71 -12.83
N VAL A 128 7.35 -15.37 -13.94
CA VAL A 128 6.36 -15.90 -14.89
C VAL A 128 5.49 -16.96 -14.23
N GLN A 129 6.09 -17.86 -13.43
CA GLN A 129 5.33 -18.87 -12.70
C GLN A 129 4.46 -18.23 -11.61
N ASP A 130 4.99 -17.26 -10.85
CA ASP A 130 4.25 -16.56 -9.80
C ASP A 130 3.00 -15.86 -10.35
N TYR A 131 3.08 -15.32 -11.58
CA TYR A 131 1.93 -14.76 -12.28
C TYR A 131 0.85 -15.81 -12.55
N TYR A 132 1.22 -16.97 -13.10
CA TYR A 132 0.26 -18.04 -13.40
C TYR A 132 -0.33 -18.67 -12.14
N ASP A 133 0.48 -18.85 -11.09
CA ASP A 133 0.03 -19.35 -9.80
C ASP A 133 -0.94 -18.36 -9.12
N GLY A 134 -0.64 -17.06 -9.19
CA GLY A 134 -1.55 -16.01 -8.73
C GLY A 134 -2.87 -15.99 -9.49
N ALA A 135 -2.84 -16.16 -10.82
CA ALA A 135 -4.06 -16.24 -11.62
C ALA A 135 -4.94 -17.44 -11.25
N GLU A 136 -4.35 -18.62 -11.05
CA GLU A 136 -5.06 -19.82 -10.59
C GLU A 136 -5.63 -19.63 -9.18
N TYR A 137 -4.86 -19.01 -8.27
CA TYR A 137 -5.33 -18.70 -6.93
C TYR A 137 -6.57 -17.80 -6.94
N ILE A 138 -6.54 -16.70 -7.69
CA ILE A 138 -7.67 -15.78 -7.81
C ILE A 138 -8.90 -16.49 -8.39
N TYR A 139 -8.71 -17.33 -9.42
CA TYR A 139 -9.79 -18.12 -9.99
C TYR A 139 -10.46 -19.04 -8.95
N GLN A 140 -9.65 -19.80 -8.20
CA GLN A 140 -10.15 -20.71 -7.16
C GLN A 140 -10.81 -19.96 -6.01
N LEU A 141 -10.24 -18.83 -5.58
CA LEU A 141 -10.80 -18.00 -4.50
C LEU A 141 -12.17 -17.45 -4.89
N VAL A 142 -12.31 -16.89 -6.09
CA VAL A 142 -13.60 -16.39 -6.60
C VAL A 142 -14.62 -17.52 -6.67
N ARG A 143 -14.23 -18.72 -7.12
CA ARG A 143 -15.11 -19.90 -7.13
C ARG A 143 -15.59 -20.27 -5.73
N VAL A 144 -14.70 -20.34 -4.74
CA VAL A 144 -15.05 -20.68 -3.36
C VAL A 144 -16.02 -19.64 -2.79
N VAL A 145 -15.65 -18.34 -2.85
CA VAL A 145 -16.45 -17.24 -2.29
C VAL A 145 -17.82 -17.11 -2.97
N SER A 146 -17.90 -17.29 -4.29
CA SER A 146 -19.18 -17.20 -5.02
C SER A 146 -20.09 -18.41 -4.85
N SER A 147 -19.56 -19.55 -4.39
CA SER A 147 -20.30 -20.79 -4.19
C SER A 147 -20.74 -21.03 -2.74
N ALA A 148 -20.23 -20.25 -1.79
CA ALA A 148 -20.60 -20.37 -0.38
C ALA A 148 -22.08 -19.98 -0.16
N PRO A 149 -22.85 -20.75 0.61
CA PRO A 149 -24.18 -20.32 1.04
C PRO A 149 -24.07 -19.01 1.83
N ARG A 150 -24.90 -18.02 1.50
CA ARG A 150 -25.01 -16.77 2.27
C ARG A 150 -25.76 -16.99 3.58
#